data_AF-A0A136J4W3-F1
#
_entry.id   AF-A0A136J4W3-F1
#
_cell.length_a   1.000
_cell.length_b   1.000
_cell.length_c   1.000
_cell.angle_alpha   90.00
_cell.angle_beta   90.00
_cell.angle_gamma   90.00
#
_symmetry.space_group_name_H-M   'P 1'
#
loop_
_entity.id
_entity.type
_entity.pdbx_description
1 polymer ?
#
loop_
_entity_poly.entity_id
_entity_poly.type
_entity_poly.pdbx_seq_one_letter_code
_entity_poly.pdbx_strand_id
1 'polypeptide(L)'
;MGGPMHMSSPIEEAELLYLKHLLTTLLRLVGALAAEGPVSRFEVILRKLALSDGAFAMPGPVRGAILPAMTHLKALFLDLCTMAPPTMVEDSESGIRNSYNYHLLQLLASTENIEHLRINCKDPQSRIGVNELFTWLVAQSDEDAAKSLSSRQYPGLPQLPPPIGFPKLERIEIGFALLEADTLLDLFKKFKTSLQAINLHKINLAATREQQTDKVNLWARLLNGMAALDLSLTSIVLEEVGQGSESYRCLPVKFNSTTGQDRKMAWSGRATLHGLKDIHTALEIEFPEDEGMHPGVHMTDEDEDEEEFDDMDDVDDMDEGEGNDGDASGGDGD
;
A
#
# COMPACT_ATOMS: atom_id res chain seq x y z
N MET A 1 -19.14 10.80 -17.82
CA MET A 1 -18.19 11.00 -18.92
C MET A 1 -17.10 9.96 -18.74
N GLY A 2 -17.01 8.98 -19.64
CA GLY A 2 -15.95 7.98 -19.59
C GLY A 2 -14.71 8.57 -20.25
N GLY A 3 -13.65 8.78 -19.48
CA GLY A 3 -12.35 9.13 -20.05
C GLY A 3 -11.85 8.02 -20.99
N PRO A 4 -10.87 8.31 -21.86
CA PRO A 4 -10.29 7.31 -22.74
C PRO A 4 -9.79 6.13 -21.90
N MET A 5 -10.30 4.92 -22.18
CA MET A 5 -9.71 3.71 -21.62
C MET A 5 -8.31 3.61 -22.20
N HIS A 6 -7.29 3.85 -21.39
CA HIS A 6 -5.91 3.62 -21.75
C HIS A 6 -5.79 2.15 -22.14
N MET A 7 -5.63 1.86 -23.44
CA MET A 7 -5.34 0.50 -23.86
C MET A 7 -3.92 0.20 -23.42
N SER A 8 -3.75 -0.80 -22.56
CA SER A 8 -2.43 -1.27 -22.16
C SER A 8 -1.65 -1.71 -23.40
N SER A 9 -0.36 -1.38 -23.44
CA SER A 9 0.50 -1.86 -24.52
C SER A 9 0.59 -3.39 -24.46
N PRO A 10 0.80 -4.10 -25.60
CA PRO A 10 0.99 -5.55 -25.58
C PRO A 10 2.15 -6.02 -24.68
N ILE A 11 3.14 -5.14 -24.45
CA ILE A 11 4.26 -5.38 -23.53
C ILE A 11 3.76 -5.40 -22.08
N GLU A 12 2.98 -4.40 -21.66
CA GLU A 12 2.37 -4.36 -20.33
C GLU A 12 1.49 -5.58 -20.05
N GLU A 13 0.69 -6.02 -21.03
CA GLU A 13 -0.14 -7.21 -20.89
C GLU A 13 0.71 -8.49 -20.67
N ALA A 14 1.81 -8.64 -21.42
CA ALA A 14 2.73 -9.76 -21.27
C ALA A 14 3.43 -9.74 -19.90
N GLU A 15 3.83 -8.58 -19.40
CA GLU A 15 4.42 -8.40 -18.07
C GLU A 15 3.43 -8.78 -16.96
N LEU A 16 2.18 -8.32 -17.05
CA LEU A 16 1.13 -8.67 -16.08
C LEU A 16 0.86 -10.18 -16.06
N LEU A 17 0.80 -10.82 -17.23
CA LEU A 17 0.62 -12.26 -17.34
C LEU A 17 1.81 -13.02 -16.76
N TYR A 18 3.04 -12.56 -17.01
CA TYR A 18 4.25 -13.12 -16.43
C TYR A 18 4.24 -13.03 -14.90
N LEU A 19 3.92 -11.87 -14.33
CA LEU A 19 3.83 -11.68 -12.88
C LEU A 19 2.77 -12.57 -12.23
N LYS A 20 1.61 -12.72 -12.89
CA LYS A 20 0.56 -13.64 -12.44
C LYS A 20 1.06 -15.08 -12.40
N HIS A 21 1.74 -15.54 -13.44
CA HIS A 21 2.31 -16.89 -13.49
C HIS A 21 3.41 -17.10 -12.44
N LEU A 22 4.29 -16.11 -12.28
CA LEU A 22 5.34 -16.13 -11.27
C LEU A 22 4.74 -16.23 -9.87
N LEU A 23 3.79 -15.35 -9.53
CA LEU A 23 3.14 -15.36 -8.22
C LEU A 23 2.41 -16.67 -7.94
N THR A 24 1.65 -17.18 -8.91
CA THR A 24 0.97 -18.48 -8.78
C THR A 24 1.96 -19.61 -8.53
N THR A 25 3.13 -19.58 -9.18
CA THR A 25 4.19 -20.57 -8.99
C THR A 25 4.84 -20.45 -7.61
N LEU A 26 5.10 -19.24 -7.14
CA LEU A 26 5.62 -18.99 -5.79
C LEU A 26 4.63 -19.46 -4.71
N LEU A 27 3.34 -19.15 -4.86
CA LEU A 27 2.31 -19.60 -3.92
C LEU A 27 2.20 -21.14 -3.89
N ARG A 28 2.30 -21.80 -5.05
CA ARG A 28 2.38 -23.27 -5.13
C ARG A 28 3.57 -23.83 -4.36
N LEU A 29 4.73 -23.21 -4.53
CA LEU A 29 5.95 -23.62 -3.84
C LEU A 29 5.78 -23.45 -2.32
N VAL A 30 5.22 -22.32 -1.87
CA VAL A 30 4.88 -22.10 -0.45
C VAL A 30 3.94 -23.18 0.07
N GLY A 31 2.91 -23.53 -0.71
CA GLY A 31 1.99 -24.62 -0.38
C GLY A 31 2.68 -25.98 -0.25
N ALA A 32 3.60 -26.31 -1.16
CA ALA A 32 4.37 -27.54 -1.11
C ALA A 32 5.34 -27.58 0.08
N LEU A 33 6.07 -26.48 0.32
CA LEU A 33 7.02 -26.36 1.42
C LEU A 33 6.34 -26.40 2.80
N ALA A 34 5.08 -25.96 2.90
CA ALA A 34 4.32 -26.04 4.14
C ALA A 34 4.13 -27.48 4.66
N ALA A 35 4.24 -28.49 3.79
CA ALA A 35 4.25 -29.89 4.20
C ALA A 35 5.57 -30.32 4.89
N GLU A 36 6.66 -29.59 4.64
CA GLU A 36 8.00 -29.86 5.19
C GLU A 36 8.31 -28.99 6.42
N GLY A 37 7.64 -27.84 6.56
CA GLY A 37 7.74 -26.96 7.72
C GLY A 37 6.99 -25.63 7.51
N PRO A 38 6.69 -24.88 8.59
CA PRO A 38 5.90 -23.66 8.48
C PRO A 38 6.68 -22.56 7.74
N VAL A 39 6.16 -22.13 6.59
CA VAL A 39 6.58 -20.88 5.93
C VAL A 39 5.95 -19.72 6.69
N SER A 40 6.79 -18.88 7.31
CA SER A 40 6.32 -17.78 8.17
C SER A 40 6.33 -16.42 7.48
N ARG A 41 7.02 -16.26 6.35
CA ARG A 41 7.21 -14.98 5.67
C ARG A 41 7.09 -15.15 4.17
N PHE A 42 6.27 -14.31 3.55
CA PHE A 42 6.08 -14.26 2.11
C PHE A 42 6.18 -12.83 1.61
N GLU A 43 7.05 -12.61 0.63
CA GLU A 43 7.36 -11.26 0.14
C GLU A 43 7.40 -11.24 -1.38
N VAL A 44 6.74 -10.23 -1.94
CA VAL A 44 6.84 -9.90 -3.36
C VAL A 44 7.14 -8.42 -3.45
N ILE A 45 8.44 -8.10 -3.54
CA ILE A 45 8.94 -6.74 -3.68
C ILE A 45 9.36 -6.56 -5.14
N LEU A 46 8.61 -5.73 -5.83
CA LEU A 46 8.87 -5.35 -7.20
C LEU A 46 9.49 -3.94 -7.16
N ARG A 47 10.33 -3.54 -8.11
CA ARG A 47 10.82 -2.14 -8.14
C ARG A 47 9.93 -1.29 -9.03
N LYS A 48 9.86 -1.67 -10.30
CA LYS A 48 9.13 -0.95 -11.37
C LYS A 48 7.71 -1.48 -11.61
N LEU A 49 7.43 -2.71 -11.19
CA LEU A 49 6.16 -3.39 -11.43
C LEU A 49 5.30 -3.48 -10.17
N ALA A 50 4.05 -3.89 -10.34
CA ALA A 50 3.11 -4.17 -9.26
C ALA A 50 2.15 -5.31 -9.63
N LEU A 51 1.59 -5.95 -8.61
CA LEU A 51 0.66 -7.07 -8.74
C LEU A 51 -0.76 -6.57 -8.94
N SER A 52 -1.39 -6.94 -10.05
CA SER A 52 -2.82 -6.76 -10.26
C SER A 52 -3.64 -7.76 -9.43
N ASP A 53 -4.93 -7.48 -9.20
CA ASP A 53 -5.83 -8.41 -8.51
C ASP A 53 -5.82 -9.82 -9.13
N GLY A 54 -5.79 -9.90 -10.47
CA GLY A 54 -5.74 -11.15 -11.20
C GLY A 54 -4.49 -12.01 -10.91
N ALA A 55 -3.42 -11.44 -10.37
CA ALA A 55 -2.23 -12.18 -9.93
C ALA A 55 -2.51 -13.05 -8.69
N PHE A 56 -3.47 -12.64 -7.86
CA PHE A 56 -3.87 -13.35 -6.63
C PHE A 56 -4.93 -14.41 -6.86
N ALA A 57 -5.41 -14.57 -8.10
CA ALA A 57 -6.38 -15.59 -8.44
C ALA A 57 -5.82 -17.00 -8.13
N MET A 58 -6.49 -17.73 -7.24
CA MET A 58 -6.12 -19.09 -6.85
C MET A 58 -7.05 -20.10 -7.53
N PRO A 59 -6.64 -20.78 -8.62
CA PRO A 59 -7.45 -21.80 -9.26
C PRO A 59 -7.77 -22.95 -8.30
N GLY A 60 -8.97 -23.51 -8.39
CA GLY A 60 -9.46 -24.58 -7.50
C GLY A 60 -8.47 -25.72 -7.26
N PRO A 61 -7.81 -26.30 -8.29
CA PRO A 61 -6.84 -27.39 -8.11
C PRO A 61 -5.63 -27.02 -7.24
N VAL A 62 -5.28 -25.73 -7.17
CA VAL A 62 -4.10 -25.23 -6.45
C VAL A 62 -4.45 -24.75 -5.05
N ARG A 63 -5.69 -24.26 -4.88
CA ARG A 63 -6.17 -23.65 -3.63
C ARG A 63 -5.98 -24.55 -2.42
N GLY A 64 -6.24 -25.86 -2.56
CA GLY A 64 -6.09 -26.83 -1.47
C GLY A 64 -4.65 -26.97 -0.95
N ALA A 65 -3.64 -26.75 -1.81
CA ALA A 65 -2.24 -26.79 -1.40
C ALA A 65 -1.77 -25.47 -0.78
N ILE A 66 -2.32 -24.33 -1.23
CA ILE A 66 -1.90 -23.00 -0.78
C ILE A 66 -2.49 -22.65 0.60
N LEU A 67 -3.79 -22.91 0.80
CA LEU A 67 -4.51 -22.42 1.99
C LEU A 67 -3.89 -22.84 3.33
N PRO A 68 -3.46 -24.11 3.54
CA PRO A 68 -2.81 -24.50 4.79
C PRO A 68 -1.56 -23.65 5.08
N ALA A 69 -0.76 -23.36 4.05
CA ALA A 69 0.44 -22.54 4.20
C ALA A 69 0.11 -21.09 4.62
N MET A 70 -0.98 -20.53 4.08
CA MET A 70 -1.42 -19.17 4.41
C MET A 70 -1.74 -19.00 5.89
N THR A 71 -2.24 -20.06 6.55
CA THR A 71 -2.54 -20.02 7.99
C THR A 71 -1.29 -19.90 8.85
N HIS A 72 -0.11 -20.23 8.34
CA HIS A 72 1.16 -20.14 9.07
C HIS A 72 1.95 -18.85 8.77
N LEU A 73 1.51 -18.05 7.80
CA LEU A 73 2.15 -16.79 7.48
C LEU A 73 2.01 -15.81 8.63
N LYS A 74 3.16 -15.25 9.03
CA LYS A 74 3.32 -14.17 10.00
C LYS A 74 3.65 -12.85 9.32
N ALA A 75 4.28 -12.87 8.14
CA ALA A 75 4.63 -11.66 7.42
C ALA A 75 4.22 -11.76 5.94
N LEU A 76 3.56 -10.71 5.43
CA LEU A 76 3.06 -10.63 4.07
C LEU A 76 3.34 -9.24 3.47
N PHE A 77 4.25 -9.17 2.49
CA PHE A 77 4.65 -7.92 1.86
C PHE A 77 4.27 -7.91 0.38
N LEU A 78 3.48 -6.93 -0.03
CA LEU A 78 2.87 -6.86 -1.35
C LEU A 78 3.04 -5.47 -1.99
N ASP A 79 3.48 -5.46 -3.24
CA ASP A 79 3.39 -4.30 -4.14
C ASP A 79 2.20 -4.48 -5.10
N LEU A 80 1.20 -3.62 -4.99
CA LEU A 80 -0.12 -3.73 -5.62
C LEU A 80 -0.35 -2.69 -6.72
N CYS A 81 -1.08 -3.10 -7.75
CA CYS A 81 -1.66 -2.26 -8.78
C CYS A 81 -3.16 -2.51 -8.81
N THR A 82 -3.97 -1.47 -8.62
CA THR A 82 -5.42 -1.60 -8.52
C THR A 82 -6.17 -1.10 -9.77
N MET A 83 -5.47 -1.02 -10.90
CA MET A 83 -6.03 -0.66 -12.22
C MET A 83 -6.64 -1.83 -12.99
N ALA A 84 -6.55 -3.04 -12.44
CA ALA A 84 -7.07 -4.23 -13.11
C ALA A 84 -8.60 -4.13 -13.29
N PRO A 85 -9.17 -4.72 -14.35
CA PRO A 85 -10.61 -4.82 -14.50
C PRO A 85 -11.24 -5.44 -13.24
N PRO A 86 -12.31 -4.84 -12.70
CA PRO A 86 -12.91 -5.33 -11.47
C PRO A 86 -13.59 -6.69 -11.70
N THR A 87 -13.62 -7.50 -10.64
CA THR A 87 -14.44 -8.71 -10.58
C THR A 87 -15.84 -8.34 -10.11
N MET A 88 -16.86 -8.80 -10.83
CA MET A 88 -18.25 -8.62 -10.43
C MET A 88 -18.59 -9.61 -9.31
N VAL A 89 -18.97 -9.10 -8.14
CA VAL A 89 -19.21 -9.89 -6.92
C VAL A 89 -20.62 -9.68 -6.40
N GLU A 90 -21.13 -10.67 -5.69
CA GLU A 90 -22.29 -10.56 -4.80
C GLU A 90 -21.83 -10.04 -3.44
N ASP A 91 -22.52 -9.01 -2.96
CA ASP A 91 -22.32 -8.33 -1.70
C ASP A 91 -23.63 -8.39 -0.93
N SER A 92 -23.57 -8.82 0.33
CA SER A 92 -24.76 -9.07 1.15
C SER A 92 -25.61 -7.81 1.40
N GLU A 93 -25.01 -6.63 1.33
CA GLU A 93 -25.69 -5.36 1.63
C GLU A 93 -26.16 -4.66 0.35
N SER A 94 -25.33 -4.67 -0.69
CA SER A 94 -25.53 -3.88 -1.92
C SER A 94 -25.98 -4.69 -3.13
N GLY A 95 -26.07 -6.02 -3.02
CA GLY A 95 -26.47 -6.89 -4.13
C GLY A 95 -25.29 -7.21 -5.05
N ILE A 96 -25.27 -6.68 -6.27
CA ILE A 96 -24.17 -6.90 -7.22
C ILE A 96 -23.30 -5.64 -7.28
N ARG A 97 -21.99 -5.81 -7.10
CA ARG A 97 -21.03 -4.70 -7.27
C ARG A 97 -19.72 -5.14 -7.91
N ASN A 98 -18.96 -4.16 -8.38
CA ASN A 98 -17.61 -4.35 -8.86
C ASN A 98 -16.62 -4.33 -7.68
N SER A 99 -15.70 -5.28 -7.65
CA SER A 99 -14.60 -5.34 -6.70
C SER A 99 -13.26 -5.34 -7.44
N TYR A 100 -12.40 -4.38 -7.12
CA TYR A 100 -11.08 -4.21 -7.73
C TYR A 100 -10.00 -5.04 -7.04
N ASN A 101 -10.30 -5.62 -5.88
CA ASN A 101 -9.36 -6.38 -5.07
C ASN A 101 -9.87 -7.78 -4.70
N TYR A 102 -10.89 -8.30 -5.39
CA TYR A 102 -11.57 -9.52 -4.97
C TYR A 102 -10.62 -10.69 -4.64
N HIS A 103 -9.66 -11.01 -5.51
CA HIS A 103 -8.74 -12.13 -5.28
C HIS A 103 -7.70 -11.80 -4.20
N LEU A 104 -7.23 -10.55 -4.13
CA LEU A 104 -6.38 -10.09 -3.04
C LEU A 104 -7.08 -10.24 -1.69
N LEU A 105 -8.34 -9.80 -1.58
CA LEU A 105 -9.11 -9.92 -0.36
C LEU A 105 -9.31 -11.39 0.03
N GLN A 106 -9.45 -12.31 -0.94
CA GLN A 106 -9.52 -13.74 -0.64
C GLN A 106 -8.21 -14.29 -0.06
N LEU A 107 -7.07 -13.85 -0.59
CA LEU A 107 -5.77 -14.22 -0.07
C LEU A 107 -5.62 -13.69 1.36
N LEU A 108 -5.89 -12.41 1.60
CA LEU A 108 -5.80 -11.78 2.91
C LEU A 108 -6.73 -12.43 3.94
N ALA A 109 -7.95 -12.77 3.54
CA ALA A 109 -8.90 -13.50 4.39
C ALA A 109 -8.40 -14.89 4.81
N SER A 110 -7.39 -15.44 4.14
CA SER A 110 -6.79 -16.74 4.43
C SER A 110 -5.53 -16.65 5.31
N THR A 111 -5.10 -15.44 5.71
CA THR A 111 -3.85 -15.20 6.45
C THR A 111 -4.13 -14.67 7.88
N GLU A 112 -4.75 -15.47 8.74
CA GLU A 112 -5.22 -15.01 10.07
C GLU A 112 -4.11 -14.68 11.08
N ASN A 113 -2.91 -15.24 10.89
CA ASN A 113 -1.79 -15.14 11.84
C ASN A 113 -0.75 -14.06 11.49
N ILE A 114 -1.11 -13.10 10.64
CA ILE A 114 -0.21 -12.02 10.25
C ILE A 114 0.15 -11.14 11.45
N GLU A 115 1.45 -11.02 11.66
CA GLU A 115 2.14 -10.15 12.63
C GLU A 115 2.71 -8.89 11.94
N HIS A 116 3.11 -9.00 10.66
CA HIS A 116 3.67 -7.89 9.87
C HIS A 116 3.06 -7.84 8.47
N LEU A 117 2.27 -6.80 8.20
CA LEU A 117 1.67 -6.54 6.91
C LEU A 117 2.33 -5.33 6.23
N ARG A 118 2.79 -5.49 4.99
CA ARG A 118 3.23 -4.38 4.14
C ARG A 118 2.42 -4.33 2.86
N ILE A 119 1.81 -3.18 2.58
CA ILE A 119 1.03 -2.93 1.39
C ILE A 119 1.54 -1.65 0.72
N ASN A 120 2.07 -1.80 -0.49
CA ASN A 120 2.48 -0.67 -1.33
C ASN A 120 1.53 -0.55 -2.52
N CYS A 121 0.81 0.56 -2.65
CA CYS A 121 -0.12 0.80 -3.73
C CYS A 121 0.57 1.60 -4.85
N LYS A 122 1.24 0.93 -5.79
CA LYS A 122 2.11 1.63 -6.76
C LYS A 122 1.42 2.41 -7.86
N ASP A 123 0.10 2.32 -7.91
CA ASP A 123 -0.70 3.17 -8.76
C ASP A 123 -1.44 4.22 -7.92
N PRO A 124 -0.96 5.47 -7.88
CA PRO A 124 -1.59 6.54 -7.12
C PRO A 124 -2.89 7.04 -7.77
N GLN A 125 -3.19 6.67 -9.02
CA GLN A 125 -4.39 7.13 -9.73
C GLN A 125 -5.62 6.29 -9.38
N SER A 126 -5.48 4.99 -9.09
CA SER A 126 -6.61 4.15 -8.69
C SER A 126 -6.99 4.30 -7.22
N ARG A 127 -7.66 5.41 -6.89
CA ARG A 127 -8.27 5.58 -5.56
C ARG A 127 -9.35 4.55 -5.27
N ILE A 128 -10.09 4.10 -6.28
CA ILE A 128 -11.24 3.22 -6.06
C ILE A 128 -10.78 1.90 -5.46
N GLY A 129 -9.77 1.26 -6.05
CA GLY A 129 -9.24 0.01 -5.53
C GLY A 129 -8.51 0.17 -4.21
N VAL A 130 -7.71 1.23 -4.04
CA VAL A 130 -7.06 1.52 -2.75
C VAL A 130 -8.10 1.74 -1.65
N ASN A 131 -9.10 2.59 -1.87
CA ASN A 131 -10.16 2.84 -0.90
C ASN A 131 -10.97 1.59 -0.58
N GLU A 132 -11.29 0.75 -1.57
CA GLU A 132 -11.97 -0.52 -1.34
C GLU A 132 -11.16 -1.43 -0.40
N LEU A 133 -9.86 -1.59 -0.68
CA LEU A 133 -8.97 -2.41 0.15
C LEU A 133 -8.92 -1.91 1.59
N PHE A 134 -8.70 -0.61 1.80
CA PHE A 134 -8.62 -0.05 3.15
C PHE A 134 -9.97 -0.02 3.87
N THR A 135 -11.07 0.19 3.15
CA THR A 135 -12.42 0.06 3.72
C THR A 135 -12.67 -1.36 4.21
N TRP A 136 -12.29 -2.37 3.43
CA TRP A 136 -12.37 -3.77 3.84
C TRP A 136 -11.44 -4.08 5.02
N LEU A 137 -10.22 -3.53 5.04
CA LEU A 137 -9.29 -3.69 6.16
C LEU A 137 -9.78 -3.03 7.45
N VAL A 138 -10.58 -1.96 7.37
CA VAL A 138 -11.17 -1.26 8.53
C VAL A 138 -12.47 -1.92 9.00
N ALA A 139 -13.23 -2.53 8.10
CA ALA A 139 -14.51 -3.15 8.41
C ALA A 139 -14.39 -4.21 9.51
N GLN A 140 -15.40 -4.29 10.38
CA GLN A 140 -15.41 -5.25 11.49
C GLN A 140 -15.55 -6.67 10.95
N SER A 141 -14.86 -7.62 11.58
CA SER A 141 -15.07 -9.03 11.30
C SER A 141 -16.36 -9.44 12.00
N ASP A 142 -17.44 -9.59 11.25
CA ASP A 142 -18.69 -10.12 11.77
C ASP A 142 -18.71 -11.64 11.56
N GLU A 143 -18.42 -12.39 12.63
CA GLU A 143 -18.46 -13.86 12.63
C GLU A 143 -19.86 -14.42 12.30
N ASP A 144 -20.93 -13.63 12.52
CA ASP A 144 -22.29 -14.04 12.20
C ASP A 144 -22.65 -13.72 10.74
N ALA A 145 -22.08 -12.66 10.16
CA ALA A 145 -22.16 -12.40 8.72
C ALA A 145 -21.51 -13.53 7.91
N ALA A 146 -20.42 -14.11 8.41
CA ALA A 146 -19.78 -15.29 7.80
C ALA A 146 -20.69 -16.54 7.78
N LYS A 147 -21.63 -16.65 8.73
CA LYS A 147 -22.62 -17.75 8.78
C LYS A 147 -23.84 -17.50 7.87
N SER A 148 -24.13 -16.22 7.56
CA SER A 148 -25.25 -15.83 6.70
C SER A 148 -24.99 -16.00 5.19
N LEU A 149 -23.82 -16.50 4.79
CA LEU A 149 -23.46 -16.79 3.39
C LEU A 149 -24.35 -17.83 2.68
N SER A 150 -25.30 -18.43 3.40
CA SER A 150 -26.19 -19.48 2.92
C SER A 150 -27.38 -18.99 2.07
N SER A 151 -27.72 -17.68 2.09
CA SER A 151 -28.77 -17.11 1.23
C SER A 151 -28.19 -16.33 0.05
N ARG A 152 -27.72 -17.05 -0.98
CA ARG A 152 -27.29 -16.44 -2.25
C ARG A 152 -28.51 -15.93 -3.02
N GLN A 153 -28.51 -14.63 -3.34
CA GLN A 153 -29.50 -14.01 -4.22
C GLN A 153 -29.12 -14.23 -5.70
N TYR A 154 -27.82 -14.30 -6.00
CA TYR A 154 -27.29 -14.40 -7.36
C TYR A 154 -26.43 -15.66 -7.56
N PRO A 155 -27.05 -16.82 -7.84
CA PRO A 155 -26.30 -18.06 -8.08
C PRO A 155 -25.42 -17.92 -9.33
N GLY A 156 -24.10 -17.92 -9.13
CA GLY A 156 -23.10 -17.82 -10.20
C GLY A 156 -22.09 -16.68 -9.99
N LEU A 157 -22.41 -15.70 -9.14
CA LEU A 157 -21.44 -14.68 -8.76
C LEU A 157 -20.63 -15.13 -7.53
N PRO A 158 -19.34 -14.79 -7.50
CA PRO A 158 -18.54 -14.94 -6.29
C PRO A 158 -19.04 -13.99 -5.19
N GLN A 159 -18.97 -14.41 -3.94
CA GLN A 159 -19.24 -13.54 -2.79
C GLN A 159 -17.95 -12.87 -2.32
N LEU A 160 -18.04 -11.62 -1.91
CA LEU A 160 -16.92 -10.93 -1.29
C LEU A 160 -16.47 -11.66 -0.01
N PRO A 161 -15.17 -11.91 0.20
CA PRO A 161 -14.68 -12.49 1.44
C PRO A 161 -14.97 -11.54 2.64
N PRO A 162 -15.30 -12.09 3.82
CA PRO A 162 -15.57 -11.27 5.00
C PRO A 162 -14.30 -10.52 5.46
N PRO A 163 -14.43 -9.31 6.03
CA PRO A 163 -13.32 -8.58 6.62
C PRO A 163 -12.58 -9.38 7.70
N ILE A 164 -11.25 -9.29 7.70
CA ILE A 164 -10.39 -10.01 8.63
C ILE A 164 -9.98 -9.13 9.82
N GLY A 165 -9.82 -9.75 11.01
CA GLY A 165 -9.47 -9.05 12.25
C GLY A 165 -7.97 -8.93 12.54
N PHE A 166 -7.09 -9.70 11.88
CA PHE A 166 -5.64 -9.83 12.17
C PHE A 166 -5.26 -9.63 13.66
N PRO A 167 -5.70 -10.52 14.57
CA PRO A 167 -5.58 -10.31 16.02
C PRO A 167 -4.13 -10.23 16.52
N LYS A 168 -3.15 -10.63 15.71
CA LYS A 168 -1.72 -10.63 16.02
C LYS A 168 -0.95 -9.54 15.28
N LEU A 169 -1.61 -8.61 14.59
CA LEU A 169 -0.92 -7.62 13.76
C LEU A 169 -0.14 -6.64 14.64
N GLU A 170 1.19 -6.76 14.64
CA GLU A 170 2.11 -5.92 15.40
C GLU A 170 2.69 -4.79 14.56
N ARG A 171 2.84 -5.00 13.25
CA ARG A 171 3.42 -4.00 12.36
C ARG A 171 2.61 -3.84 11.08
N ILE A 172 2.35 -2.58 10.75
CA ILE A 172 1.78 -2.20 9.47
C ILE A 172 2.71 -1.25 8.72
N GLU A 173 2.98 -1.57 7.46
CA GLU A 173 3.68 -0.69 6.54
C GLU A 173 2.76 -0.39 5.36
N ILE A 174 2.51 0.90 5.12
CA ILE A 174 1.68 1.33 4.00
C ILE A 174 2.54 2.25 3.15
N GLY A 175 2.56 2.00 1.85
CA GLY A 175 3.26 2.89 0.94
C GLY A 175 2.53 3.21 -0.35
N PHE A 176 2.98 4.30 -0.97
CA PHE A 176 2.54 4.76 -2.29
C PHE A 176 1.02 5.06 -2.42
N ALA A 177 0.29 5.16 -1.31
CA ALA A 177 -1.16 5.32 -1.33
C ALA A 177 -1.61 6.78 -1.13
N LEU A 178 -2.74 7.13 -1.75
CA LEU A 178 -3.51 8.35 -1.47
C LEU A 178 -4.73 7.98 -0.61
N LEU A 179 -4.72 8.36 0.66
CA LEU A 179 -5.71 7.93 1.66
C LEU A 179 -6.27 9.09 2.46
N GLU A 180 -7.51 8.97 2.92
CA GLU A 180 -8.05 9.90 3.89
C GLU A 180 -7.41 9.67 5.27
N ALA A 181 -7.17 10.76 6.01
CA ALA A 181 -6.62 10.67 7.36
C ALA A 181 -7.51 9.82 8.29
N ASP A 182 -8.83 9.90 8.10
CA ASP A 182 -9.79 9.19 8.94
C ASP A 182 -9.75 7.68 8.67
N THR A 183 -9.55 7.26 7.42
CA THR A 183 -9.32 5.85 7.06
C THR A 183 -8.11 5.27 7.76
N LEU A 184 -6.99 6.00 7.83
CA LEU A 184 -5.80 5.57 8.58
C LEU A 184 -6.07 5.51 10.09
N LEU A 185 -6.77 6.50 10.65
CA LEU A 185 -7.16 6.48 12.06
C LEU A 185 -8.02 5.28 12.41
N ASP A 186 -9.02 4.97 11.58
CA ASP A 186 -9.90 3.83 11.81
C ASP A 186 -9.15 2.50 11.69
N LEU A 187 -8.17 2.42 10.78
CA LEU A 187 -7.27 1.27 10.66
C LEU A 187 -6.44 1.07 11.92
N PHE A 188 -5.80 2.14 12.42
CA PHE A 188 -5.02 2.07 13.66
C PHE A 188 -5.88 1.78 14.89
N LYS A 189 -7.10 2.31 14.91
CA LYS A 189 -8.09 2.03 15.95
C LYS A 189 -8.50 0.57 15.96
N LYS A 190 -8.74 -0.03 14.79
CA LYS A 190 -9.09 -1.46 14.65
C LYS A 190 -8.01 -2.35 15.25
N PHE A 191 -6.74 -2.07 14.95
CA PHE A 191 -5.62 -2.88 15.44
C PHE A 191 -4.98 -2.35 16.72
N LYS A 192 -5.63 -1.43 17.44
CA LYS A 192 -5.09 -0.74 18.62
C LYS A 192 -4.47 -1.68 19.65
N THR A 193 -5.06 -2.86 19.86
CA THR A 193 -4.66 -3.80 20.91
C THR A 193 -3.39 -4.58 20.59
N SER A 194 -3.03 -4.74 19.32
CA SER A 194 -1.88 -5.52 18.87
C SER A 194 -0.79 -4.67 18.22
N LEU A 195 -1.16 -3.53 17.64
CA LEU A 195 -0.28 -2.71 16.83
C LEU A 195 0.83 -2.04 17.66
N GLN A 196 2.07 -2.28 17.26
CA GLN A 196 3.28 -1.76 17.91
C GLN A 196 4.11 -0.88 16.96
N ALA A 197 4.04 -1.08 15.64
CA ALA A 197 4.86 -0.34 14.70
C ALA A 197 4.06 0.11 13.47
N ILE A 198 4.26 1.37 13.09
CA ILE A 198 3.65 1.98 11.90
C ILE A 198 4.77 2.52 11.01
N ASN A 199 4.75 2.17 9.73
CA ASN A 199 5.60 2.78 8.71
C ASN A 199 4.73 3.31 7.56
N LEU A 200 4.82 4.60 7.27
CA LEU A 200 4.13 5.26 6.18
C LEU A 200 5.17 5.81 5.19
N HIS A 201 5.23 5.23 4.00
CA HIS A 201 6.21 5.59 2.96
C HIS A 201 5.54 6.12 1.70
N LYS A 202 5.80 7.35 1.28
CA LYS A 202 5.14 7.98 0.11
C LYS A 202 3.61 7.95 0.23
N ILE A 203 3.10 8.19 1.43
CA ILE A 203 1.67 8.33 1.68
C ILE A 203 1.25 9.78 1.49
N ASN A 204 0.21 9.99 0.70
CA ASN A 204 -0.43 11.29 0.55
C ASN A 204 -1.79 11.26 1.26
N LEU A 205 -2.03 12.24 2.14
CA LEU A 205 -3.35 12.42 2.75
C LEU A 205 -4.27 13.15 1.78
N ALA A 206 -5.39 12.52 1.43
CA ALA A 206 -6.41 13.06 0.56
C ALA A 206 -7.10 14.26 1.25
N ALA A 207 -7.02 15.42 0.60
CA ALA A 207 -7.64 16.66 1.02
C ALA A 207 -8.86 16.98 0.15
N THR A 208 -9.94 17.41 0.80
CA THR A 208 -11.07 18.06 0.12
C THR A 208 -10.66 19.44 -0.39
N ARG A 209 -11.45 20.00 -1.32
CA ARG A 209 -11.19 21.34 -1.87
C ARG A 209 -11.24 22.41 -0.77
N GLU A 210 -12.16 22.27 0.16
CA GLU A 210 -12.33 23.16 1.31
C GLU A 210 -11.09 23.11 2.20
N GLN A 211 -10.62 21.90 2.55
CA GLN A 211 -9.41 21.73 3.36
C GLN A 211 -8.16 22.31 2.71
N GLN A 212 -8.03 22.27 1.39
CA GLN A 212 -6.93 22.92 0.69
C GLN A 212 -7.02 24.44 0.74
N THR A 213 -8.22 24.97 0.50
CA THR A 213 -8.48 26.42 0.57
C THR A 213 -8.20 26.97 1.96
N ASP A 214 -8.61 26.24 2.99
CA ASP A 214 -8.42 26.59 4.40
C ASP A 214 -7.00 26.25 4.91
N LYS A 215 -6.12 25.75 4.04
CA LYS A 215 -4.74 25.35 4.37
C LYS A 215 -4.68 24.41 5.59
N VAL A 216 -5.59 23.44 5.64
CA VAL A 216 -5.70 22.49 6.76
C VAL A 216 -4.49 21.55 6.76
N ASN A 217 -3.84 21.43 7.92
CA ASN A 217 -2.78 20.46 8.14
C ASN A 217 -3.37 19.10 8.53
N LEU A 218 -3.53 18.21 7.53
CA LEU A 218 -4.13 16.89 7.71
C LEU A 218 -3.24 15.94 8.51
N TRP A 219 -1.92 16.10 8.41
CA TRP A 219 -0.98 15.29 9.19
C TRP A 219 -1.02 15.63 10.68
N ALA A 220 -1.10 16.91 11.03
CA ALA A 220 -1.33 17.33 12.41
C ALA A 220 -2.65 16.74 12.94
N ARG A 221 -3.72 16.73 12.13
CA ARG A 221 -5.00 16.11 12.47
C ARG A 221 -4.86 14.60 12.74
N LEU A 222 -4.19 13.88 11.84
CA LEU A 222 -3.90 12.46 11.97
C LEU A 222 -3.11 12.16 13.25
N LEU A 223 -2.00 12.87 13.50
CA LEU A 223 -1.16 12.68 14.68
C LEU A 223 -1.92 12.94 15.99
N ASN A 224 -2.75 13.99 16.02
CA ASN A 224 -3.61 14.28 17.17
C ASN A 224 -4.67 13.18 17.38
N GLY A 225 -5.26 12.66 16.31
CA GLY A 225 -6.16 11.51 16.37
C GLY A 225 -5.47 10.26 16.91
N MET A 226 -4.25 9.96 16.44
CA MET A 226 -3.44 8.85 16.94
C MET A 226 -3.13 9.00 18.44
N ALA A 227 -2.85 10.22 18.90
CA ALA A 227 -2.62 10.49 20.31
C ALA A 227 -3.89 10.22 21.15
N ALA A 228 -5.06 10.57 20.63
CA ALA A 228 -6.35 10.28 21.30
C ALA A 228 -6.70 8.79 21.34
N LEU A 229 -6.15 7.98 20.41
CA LEU A 229 -6.36 6.54 20.39
C LEU A 229 -5.60 5.79 21.49
N ASP A 230 -4.63 6.41 22.18
CA ASP A 230 -3.83 5.74 23.23
C ASP A 230 -3.21 4.41 22.74
N LEU A 231 -2.53 4.48 21.59
CA LEU A 231 -1.86 3.35 20.96
C LEU A 231 -0.58 2.98 21.73
N SER A 232 -0.25 1.68 21.80
CA SER A 232 0.97 1.17 22.45
C SER A 232 2.13 0.99 21.46
N LEU A 233 2.43 2.04 20.68
CA LEU A 233 3.44 1.98 19.62
C LEU A 233 4.86 2.05 20.18
N THR A 234 5.74 1.20 19.66
CA THR A 234 7.18 1.20 19.89
C THR A 234 7.97 1.88 18.78
N SER A 235 7.38 2.04 17.59
CA SER A 235 8.03 2.68 16.44
C SER A 235 7.03 3.36 15.51
N ILE A 236 7.39 4.55 15.02
CA ILE A 236 6.67 5.30 13.99
C ILE A 236 7.69 5.77 12.97
N VAL A 237 7.48 5.46 11.70
CA VAL A 237 8.32 5.93 10.59
C VAL A 237 7.42 6.62 9.58
N LEU A 238 7.74 7.87 9.25
CA LEU A 238 7.13 8.66 8.19
C LEU A 238 8.23 9.01 7.18
N GLU A 239 8.05 8.61 5.92
CA GLU A 239 9.05 8.83 4.87
C GLU A 239 8.36 9.30 3.60
N GLU A 240 8.83 10.42 3.05
CA GLU A 240 8.33 11.02 1.81
C GLU A 240 6.81 11.26 1.80
N VAL A 241 6.24 11.57 2.95
CA VAL A 241 4.80 11.79 3.10
C VAL A 241 4.34 13.17 2.60
N GLY A 242 3.05 13.29 2.24
CA GLY A 242 2.48 14.51 1.66
C GLY A 242 0.98 14.64 1.92
N GLN A 243 0.36 15.75 1.49
CA GLN A 243 -1.09 15.93 1.51
C GLN A 243 -1.56 16.66 0.26
N GLY A 244 -2.72 16.31 -0.29
CA GLY A 244 -3.21 16.90 -1.53
C GLY A 244 -4.48 16.22 -2.04
N SER A 245 -4.94 16.60 -3.22
CA SER A 245 -6.05 15.93 -3.91
C SER A 245 -5.57 15.37 -5.24
N GLU A 246 -6.40 14.54 -5.87
CA GLU A 246 -6.13 13.97 -7.20
C GLU A 246 -5.80 15.03 -8.26
N SER A 247 -6.52 16.14 -8.25
CA SER A 247 -6.42 17.17 -9.29
C SER A 247 -5.32 18.20 -9.05
N TYR A 248 -4.62 18.15 -7.91
CA TYR A 248 -3.65 19.17 -7.52
C TYR A 248 -2.34 18.55 -7.08
N ARG A 249 -1.25 19.33 -7.18
CA ARG A 249 0.07 18.92 -6.69
C ARG A 249 -0.03 18.53 -5.21
N CYS A 250 0.43 17.33 -4.86
CA CYS A 250 0.58 16.93 -3.46
C CYS A 250 1.64 17.82 -2.79
N LEU A 251 1.26 18.45 -1.68
CA LEU A 251 2.15 19.24 -0.84
C LEU A 251 3.03 18.28 -0.03
N PRO A 252 4.35 18.29 -0.21
CA PRO A 252 5.23 17.45 0.59
C PRO A 252 5.22 17.93 2.04
N VAL A 253 5.31 16.99 2.98
CA VAL A 253 5.60 17.29 4.37
C VAL A 253 7.11 17.29 4.55
N LYS A 254 7.62 18.31 5.23
CA LYS A 254 9.00 18.38 5.71
C LYS A 254 9.03 18.19 7.22
N PHE A 255 10.18 17.77 7.71
CA PHE A 255 10.47 17.62 9.12
C PHE A 255 11.71 18.45 9.45
N ASN A 256 11.61 19.25 10.50
CA ASN A 256 12.73 20.02 11.04
C ASN A 256 13.73 19.04 11.70
N SER A 257 14.57 18.45 10.86
CA SER A 257 15.53 17.44 11.26
C SER A 257 16.94 18.01 11.26
N THR A 258 17.65 17.80 12.37
CA THR A 258 19.07 18.12 12.49
C THR A 258 19.97 17.21 11.65
N THR A 259 19.44 16.08 11.14
CA THR A 259 20.20 15.09 10.37
C THR A 259 20.24 15.39 8.87
N GLY A 260 19.59 16.46 8.40
CA GLY A 260 19.53 16.83 6.98
C GLY A 260 18.58 15.96 6.14
N GLN A 261 17.90 14.99 6.73
CA GLN A 261 16.79 14.27 6.10
C GLN A 261 15.48 14.97 6.41
N ASP A 262 15.14 15.99 5.63
CA ASP A 262 13.91 16.77 5.82
C ASP A 262 12.65 15.99 5.43
N ARG A 263 12.75 14.92 4.66
CA ARG A 263 11.60 14.10 4.21
C ARG A 263 11.41 12.79 4.97
N LYS A 264 12.15 12.57 6.06
CA LYS A 264 12.06 11.36 6.86
C LYS A 264 12.06 11.69 8.34
N MET A 265 11.08 11.15 9.05
CA MET A 265 11.01 11.19 10.50
C MET A 265 10.83 9.77 11.03
N ALA A 266 11.70 9.39 11.96
CA ALA A 266 11.62 8.11 12.63
C ALA A 266 11.64 8.34 14.14
N TRP A 267 10.67 7.74 14.81
CA TRP A 267 10.59 7.69 16.26
C TRP A 267 10.62 6.24 16.74
N SER A 268 11.31 6.00 17.85
CA SER A 268 11.27 4.73 18.56
C SER A 268 11.33 4.98 20.07
N GLY A 269 10.58 4.19 20.83
CA GLY A 269 10.50 4.35 22.28
C GLY A 269 9.23 3.73 22.85
N ARG A 270 9.03 3.84 24.17
CA ARG A 270 7.83 3.30 24.84
C ARG A 270 6.78 4.35 25.17
N ALA A 271 7.09 5.63 24.96
CA ALA A 271 6.23 6.76 25.27
C ALA A 271 5.57 7.30 24.00
N THR A 272 4.60 6.56 23.44
CA THR A 272 3.95 6.87 22.16
C THR A 272 3.43 8.31 22.07
N LEU A 273 2.79 8.80 23.14
CA LEU A 273 2.29 10.18 23.19
C LEU A 273 3.40 11.22 23.08
N HIS A 274 4.58 10.97 23.64
CA HIS A 274 5.72 11.86 23.51
C HIS A 274 6.26 11.83 22.08
N GLY A 275 6.40 10.64 21.50
CA GLY A 275 6.83 10.49 20.11
C GLY A 275 5.91 11.20 19.11
N LEU A 276 4.59 11.05 19.27
CA LEU A 276 3.62 11.75 18.43
C LEU A 276 3.72 13.27 18.57
N LYS A 277 3.97 13.79 19.78
CA LYS A 277 4.20 15.22 20.01
C LYS A 277 5.48 15.70 19.33
N ASP A 278 6.57 14.93 19.44
CA ASP A 278 7.86 15.30 18.84
C ASP A 278 7.75 15.32 17.30
N ILE A 279 7.09 14.33 16.71
CA ILE A 279 6.78 14.29 15.28
C ILE A 279 5.91 15.49 14.89
N HIS A 280 4.85 15.78 15.66
CA HIS A 280 3.97 16.92 15.39
C HIS A 280 4.71 18.26 15.47
N THR A 281 5.62 18.44 16.43
CA THR A 281 6.42 19.68 16.57
C THR A 281 7.44 19.83 15.45
N ALA A 282 7.99 18.72 14.94
CA ALA A 282 8.93 18.74 13.83
C ALA A 282 8.25 18.96 12.47
N LEU A 283 6.93 18.78 12.38
CA LEU A 283 6.20 18.77 11.12
C LEU A 283 6.02 20.17 10.52
N GLU A 284 6.42 20.32 9.26
CA GLU A 284 6.34 21.56 8.49
C GLU A 284 5.66 21.28 7.14
N ILE A 285 4.66 22.10 6.79
CA ILE A 285 3.98 22.05 5.48
C ILE A 285 4.00 23.46 4.89
N GLU A 286 4.64 23.59 3.74
CA GLU A 286 4.66 24.83 2.96
C GLU A 286 3.42 24.85 2.07
N PHE A 287 2.41 25.63 2.47
CA PHE A 287 1.29 25.94 1.60
C PHE A 287 1.72 27.01 0.60
N PRO A 288 1.36 26.87 -0.70
CA PRO A 288 1.63 27.92 -1.66
C PRO A 288 1.00 29.24 -1.18
N GLU A 289 1.69 30.34 -1.48
CA GLU A 289 1.10 31.67 -1.30
C GLU A 289 -0.19 31.74 -2.12
N ASP A 290 -1.17 32.50 -1.64
CA ASP A 290 -2.39 32.75 -2.41
C ASP A 290 -2.00 33.62 -3.60
N GLU A 291 -1.39 33.02 -4.63
CA GLU A 291 -1.31 33.59 -5.96
C GLU A 291 -2.77 33.79 -6.35
N GLY A 292 -3.26 35.02 -6.14
CA GLY A 292 -4.67 35.34 -6.17
C GLY A 292 -5.28 34.67 -7.37
N MET A 293 -6.13 33.66 -7.13
CA MET A 293 -6.93 33.02 -8.17
C MET A 293 -7.70 34.17 -8.81
N HIS A 294 -7.15 34.74 -9.88
CA HIS A 294 -7.80 35.77 -10.64
C HIS A 294 -9.05 35.10 -11.21
N PRO A 295 -10.25 35.47 -10.74
CA PRO A 295 -11.47 34.84 -11.19
C PRO A 295 -11.74 35.39 -12.60
N GLY A 296 -11.11 34.82 -13.62
CA GLY A 296 -11.25 35.38 -14.96
C GLY A 296 -10.37 34.85 -16.09
N VAL A 297 -9.38 33.98 -15.86
CA VAL A 297 -8.68 33.37 -17.01
C VAL A 297 -9.52 32.18 -17.47
N HIS A 298 -10.50 32.51 -18.34
CA HIS A 298 -11.07 31.57 -19.29
C HIS A 298 -9.91 30.87 -20.00
N MET A 299 -9.71 29.58 -19.73
CA MET A 299 -8.90 28.73 -20.59
C MET A 299 -9.58 28.73 -21.96
N THR A 300 -9.05 29.52 -22.89
CA THR A 300 -9.38 29.40 -24.31
C THR A 300 -8.66 28.17 -24.83
N ASP A 301 -9.43 27.23 -25.37
CA ASP A 301 -8.98 25.98 -26.01
C ASP A 301 -8.21 26.24 -27.31
N GLU A 302 -7.08 26.93 -27.26
CA GLU A 302 -6.21 27.15 -28.42
C GLU A 302 -4.75 27.02 -27.94
N ASP A 303 -4.17 25.83 -28.08
CA ASP A 303 -3.18 25.56 -29.14
C ASP A 303 -2.59 24.16 -28.98
N GLU A 304 -2.75 23.38 -30.05
CA GLU A 304 -2.09 22.11 -30.33
C GLU A 304 -0.61 22.39 -30.64
N ASP A 305 0.30 22.10 -29.72
CA ASP A 305 1.72 21.95 -30.05
C ASP A 305 2.20 20.56 -29.59
N GLU A 306 2.39 19.70 -30.59
CA GLU A 306 2.99 18.39 -30.52
C GLU A 306 4.49 18.51 -30.18
N GLU A 307 4.85 18.32 -28.91
CA GLU A 307 6.26 18.15 -28.51
C GLU A 307 6.60 16.65 -28.53
N GLU A 308 7.31 16.24 -29.60
CA GLU A 308 8.02 14.97 -29.75
C GLU A 308 8.94 14.73 -28.55
N PHE A 309 8.62 13.74 -27.71
CA PHE A 309 9.56 13.22 -26.72
C PHE A 309 10.56 12.29 -27.42
N ASP A 310 11.72 12.85 -27.73
CA ASP A 310 12.92 12.13 -28.15
C ASP A 310 13.38 11.15 -27.05
N ASP A 311 13.46 9.88 -27.44
CA ASP A 311 14.32 8.84 -26.88
C ASP A 311 15.72 9.39 -26.60
N MET A 312 16.23 9.33 -25.36
CA MET A 312 17.68 9.13 -25.10
C MET A 312 17.97 8.60 -23.68
N ASP A 313 18.81 7.56 -23.70
CA ASP A 313 19.85 7.19 -22.74
C ASP A 313 19.54 6.13 -21.66
N ASP A 314 19.54 4.89 -22.17
CA ASP A 314 20.34 3.78 -21.63
C ASP A 314 21.73 4.24 -21.16
N VAL A 315 22.00 4.06 -19.86
CA VAL A 315 23.36 3.94 -19.33
C VAL A 315 23.39 2.77 -18.34
N ASP A 316 23.62 1.59 -18.92
CA ASP A 316 24.19 0.43 -18.23
C ASP A 316 25.64 0.76 -17.84
N ASP A 317 25.89 0.97 -16.55
CA ASP A 317 27.25 1.06 -16.00
C ASP A 317 27.56 -0.25 -15.26
N MET A 318 28.18 -1.18 -15.99
CA MET A 318 28.80 -2.40 -15.47
C MET A 318 30.21 -2.07 -15.00
N ASP A 319 30.41 -1.93 -13.69
CA ASP A 319 31.76 -1.86 -13.08
C ASP A 319 32.18 -3.26 -12.61
N GLU A 320 32.87 -3.99 -13.49
CA GLU A 320 33.66 -5.17 -13.16
C GLU A 320 35.05 -4.75 -12.67
N GLY A 321 35.18 -4.57 -11.36
CA GLY A 321 36.47 -4.38 -10.70
C GLY A 321 37.22 -5.70 -10.49
N GLU A 322 38.09 -6.02 -11.45
CA GLU A 322 39.06 -7.11 -11.43
C GLU A 322 39.99 -7.10 -10.20
N GLY A 323 40.45 -8.31 -9.85
CA GLY A 323 41.23 -8.59 -8.67
C GLY A 323 42.68 -8.08 -8.72
N ASN A 324 43.19 -7.81 -7.52
CA ASN A 324 44.60 -7.57 -7.28
C ASN A 324 45.14 -8.67 -6.36
N ASP A 325 45.74 -9.69 -6.97
CA ASP A 325 46.59 -10.67 -6.31
C ASP A 325 47.90 -9.98 -5.89
N GLY A 326 47.99 -9.64 -4.61
CA GLY A 326 49.18 -9.09 -3.98
C GLY A 326 49.82 -10.09 -3.01
N ASP A 327 50.72 -10.88 -3.56
CA ASP A 327 51.73 -11.70 -2.88
C ASP A 327 52.53 -10.88 -1.83
N ALA A 328 52.56 -11.35 -0.59
CA ALA A 328 53.55 -10.93 0.40
C ALA A 328 53.82 -12.07 1.39
N SER A 329 54.74 -12.93 0.95
CA SER A 329 55.60 -13.77 1.76
C SER A 329 56.27 -13.03 2.92
N GLY A 330 56.40 -13.73 4.06
CA GLY A 330 57.56 -13.62 4.94
C GLY A 330 57.30 -13.22 6.39
N GLY A 331 57.65 -14.11 7.32
CA GLY A 331 58.10 -13.70 8.65
C GLY A 331 57.74 -14.62 9.82
N ASP A 332 58.25 -15.86 9.82
CA ASP A 332 58.51 -16.57 11.07
C ASP A 332 59.71 -15.90 11.77
N GLY A 333 59.56 -15.59 13.06
CA GLY A 333 60.64 -15.05 13.89
C GLY A 333 60.22 -14.89 15.36
N ASP A 334 60.64 -15.89 16.15
CA ASP A 334 60.68 -16.03 17.63
C ASP A 334 59.37 -16.11 18.45
#